data_AF-A0A2R4SVY6-F1
#
_entry.id   AF-A0A2R4SVY6-F1
#
_cell.length_a   1.000
_cell.length_b   1.000
_cell.length_c   1.000
_cell.angle_alpha   90.00
_cell.angle_beta   90.00
_cell.angle_gamma   90.00
#
_symmetry.space_group_name_H-M   'P 1'
#
loop_
_entity.id
_entity.type
_entity.pdbx_description
1 polymer ?
#
loop_
_entity_poly.entity_id
_entity_poly.type
_entity_poly.pdbx_seq_one_letter_code
_entity_poly.pdbx_strand_id
1 'polypeptide(L)'
;MDITQLSRAARAAVAPYESDGRSVVTLTTLTTNQPPGWLVYDTESVTARFCDGSQATIDLDRTPFAEALETYADQQAAIYGFLGALTLRLVPEPDGRPAVPLDARTALFVISIHARAAAHRPGLPVNAVLTLQDLAYETNDTARHGSHYRAGSLETPRALAVVEKYQRTAATYGLPIAREATAQFLRHTARLALRTIAYADRPFPDLIELPAGHFGTTPTWLTHRTTTRYADGTTRDDISYPPPALDAVLNALAALETPAAGDRLILDLTATPLENDPIPKGHSVYDTMPGEPFTADQLSHASAVLGADAYVVQLRSGGAWHLPNHDDQAALDQGQAACALRRLRDNPNLSTARFSRDTDGTVYGSNGKRAVRYIPTTLIPDYSDAHCPGCHTPYVTNGDGPCGS
;
A
#
# COMPACT_ATOMS: atom_id res chain seq x y z
N MET A 1 -14.73 22.16 -18.05
CA MET A 1 -15.41 22.01 -16.76
C MET A 1 -14.53 21.18 -15.87
N ASP A 2 -14.21 21.68 -14.68
CA ASP A 2 -13.33 20.99 -13.74
C ASP A 2 -14.09 19.92 -12.95
N ILE A 3 -13.40 18.84 -12.57
CA ILE A 3 -13.95 17.74 -11.77
C ILE A 3 -14.51 18.24 -10.44
N THR A 4 -13.93 19.31 -9.88
CA THR A 4 -14.42 19.97 -8.67
C THR A 4 -15.84 20.53 -8.83
N GLN A 5 -16.16 21.09 -10.00
CA GLN A 5 -17.49 21.63 -10.29
C GLN A 5 -18.50 20.49 -10.43
N LEU A 6 -18.11 19.41 -11.11
CA LEU A 6 -18.95 18.23 -11.28
C LEU A 6 -19.23 17.54 -9.93
N SER A 7 -18.22 17.36 -9.08
CA SER A 7 -18.40 16.81 -7.72
C SER A 7 -19.29 17.69 -6.85
N ARG A 8 -19.26 19.02 -7.02
CA ARG A 8 -20.17 19.93 -6.30
C ARG A 8 -21.62 19.74 -6.75
N ALA A 9 -21.86 19.66 -8.06
CA ALA A 9 -23.19 19.39 -8.61
C ALA A 9 -23.71 18.01 -8.15
N ALA A 10 -22.84 17.00 -8.16
CA ALA A 10 -23.15 15.66 -7.67
C ALA A 10 -23.56 15.66 -6.18
N ARG A 11 -22.80 16.34 -5.30
CA ARG A 11 -23.14 16.48 -3.87
C ARG A 11 -24.52 17.10 -3.67
N ALA A 12 -24.85 18.14 -4.43
CA ALA A 12 -26.17 18.77 -4.36
C ALA A 12 -27.28 17.82 -4.83
N ALA A 13 -27.04 17.04 -5.89
CA ALA A 13 -28.00 16.11 -6.45
C ALA A 13 -28.28 14.91 -5.54
N VAL A 14 -27.29 14.44 -4.77
CA VAL A 14 -27.47 13.27 -3.88
C VAL A 14 -28.00 13.62 -2.49
N ALA A 15 -28.03 14.90 -2.10
CA ALA A 15 -28.50 15.33 -0.79
C ALA A 15 -29.88 14.75 -0.36
N PRO A 16 -30.88 14.58 -1.26
CA PRO A 16 -32.16 13.94 -0.92
C PRO A 16 -32.06 12.46 -0.55
N TYR A 17 -30.97 11.78 -0.90
CA TYR A 17 -30.74 10.35 -0.66
C TYR A 17 -29.91 10.09 0.60
N GLU A 18 -29.36 11.14 1.21
CA GLU A 18 -28.59 11.02 2.45
C GLU A 18 -29.51 11.05 3.67
N SER A 19 -29.17 10.26 4.69
CA SER A 19 -29.84 10.25 5.99
C SER A 19 -28.84 10.13 7.14
N ASP A 20 -29.29 10.25 8.38
CA ASP A 20 -28.43 10.12 9.57
C ASP A 20 -27.63 8.81 9.51
N GLY A 21 -26.30 8.93 9.39
CA GLY A 21 -25.37 7.80 9.31
C GLY A 21 -25.25 7.14 7.93
N ARG A 22 -25.89 7.69 6.89
CA ARG A 22 -25.88 7.16 5.52
C ARG A 22 -25.61 8.25 4.48
N SER A 23 -24.34 8.63 4.37
CA SER A 23 -23.86 9.58 3.35
C SER A 23 -23.36 8.87 2.10
N VAL A 24 -23.53 9.48 0.93
CA VAL A 24 -23.01 8.96 -0.33
C VAL A 24 -21.53 9.27 -0.44
N VAL A 25 -20.70 8.23 -0.57
CA VAL A 25 -19.25 8.34 -0.64
C VAL A 25 -18.77 8.46 -2.09
N THR A 26 -19.34 7.65 -2.98
CA THR A 26 -18.99 7.67 -4.42
C THR A 26 -20.23 7.52 -5.30
N LEU A 27 -20.19 8.16 -6.47
CA LEU A 27 -21.13 7.93 -7.56
C LEU A 27 -20.40 7.36 -8.76
N THR A 28 -20.95 6.32 -9.38
CA THR A 28 -20.43 5.75 -10.63
C THR A 28 -21.52 5.78 -11.69
N THR A 29 -21.21 6.40 -12.83
CA THR A 29 -22.06 6.42 -14.03
C THR A 29 -21.34 5.71 -15.18
N LEU A 30 -22.10 4.96 -15.97
CA LEU A 30 -21.60 4.23 -17.13
C LEU A 30 -21.88 5.01 -18.41
N THR A 31 -21.05 4.78 -19.43
CA THR A 31 -21.26 5.35 -20.75
C THR A 31 -22.23 4.49 -21.54
N THR A 32 -23.21 5.11 -22.18
CA THR A 32 -24.13 4.47 -23.14
C THR A 32 -23.97 5.11 -24.51
N ASN A 33 -24.30 4.34 -25.55
CA ASN A 33 -24.28 4.81 -26.93
C ASN A 33 -25.72 5.13 -27.35
N GLN A 34 -26.02 6.40 -27.58
CA GLN A 34 -27.32 6.84 -28.08
C GLN A 34 -27.29 7.02 -29.60
N PRO A 35 -28.32 6.57 -30.34
CA PRO A 35 -28.45 6.84 -31.77
C PRO A 35 -28.45 8.36 -32.03
N PRO A 36 -27.73 8.86 -33.05
CA PRO A 36 -27.04 8.15 -34.14
C PRO A 36 -25.59 7.72 -33.88
N GLY A 37 -25.13 7.61 -32.63
CA GLY A 37 -23.77 7.16 -32.28
C GLY A 37 -23.06 8.01 -31.23
N TRP A 38 -23.80 8.83 -30.48
CA TRP A 38 -23.26 9.74 -29.47
C TRP A 38 -23.01 8.97 -28.18
N LEU A 39 -21.84 9.17 -27.59
CA LEU A 39 -21.55 8.63 -26.26
C LEU A 39 -22.08 9.61 -25.22
N VAL A 40 -22.91 9.12 -24.31
CA VAL A 40 -23.44 9.90 -23.18
C VAL A 40 -23.27 9.11 -21.89
N TYR A 41 -23.33 9.80 -20.75
CA TYR A 41 -23.40 9.12 -19.46
C TYR A 41 -24.83 8.76 -19.11
N ASP A 42 -25.03 7.57 -18.56
CA ASP A 42 -26.32 7.14 -18.02
C ASP A 42 -26.58 7.83 -16.68
N THR A 43 -27.49 8.79 -16.69
CA THR A 43 -27.95 9.53 -15.50
C THR A 43 -29.16 8.89 -14.85
N GLU A 44 -29.86 7.99 -15.55
CA GLU A 44 -31.05 7.29 -15.05
C GLU A 44 -30.64 6.12 -14.14
N SER A 45 -29.46 5.55 -14.35
CA SER A 45 -28.93 4.41 -13.59
C SER A 45 -27.56 4.68 -12.95
N VAL A 46 -27.45 5.73 -12.13
CA VAL A 46 -26.21 6.05 -11.42
C VAL A 46 -26.05 5.15 -10.20
N THR A 47 -24.92 4.46 -10.07
CA THR A 47 -24.62 3.65 -8.88
C THR A 47 -24.06 4.53 -7.77
N ALA A 48 -24.81 4.71 -6.69
CA ALA A 48 -24.36 5.36 -5.48
C ALA A 48 -23.88 4.34 -4.45
N ARG A 49 -22.76 4.64 -3.80
CA ARG A 49 -22.24 3.86 -2.68
C ARG A 49 -22.21 4.68 -1.42
N PHE A 50 -22.67 4.10 -0.32
CA PHE A 50 -22.80 4.77 0.98
C PHE A 50 -21.65 4.41 1.93
N CYS A 51 -21.51 5.19 3.01
CA CYS A 51 -20.44 5.01 4.01
C CYS A 51 -20.54 3.70 4.79
N ASP A 52 -21.71 3.06 4.83
CA ASP A 52 -21.92 1.72 5.39
C ASP A 52 -21.50 0.58 4.43
N GLY A 53 -21.00 0.93 3.23
CA GLY A 53 -20.60 -0.01 2.20
C GLY A 53 -21.74 -0.47 1.28
N SER A 54 -23.00 -0.13 1.59
CA SER A 54 -24.15 -0.47 0.74
C SER A 54 -24.10 0.29 -0.59
N GLN A 55 -24.76 -0.29 -1.61
CA GLN A 55 -24.90 0.31 -2.94
C GLN A 55 -26.37 0.42 -3.31
N ALA A 56 -26.73 1.47 -4.05
CA ALA A 56 -28.05 1.63 -4.65
C ALA A 56 -27.93 2.30 -6.02
N THR A 57 -28.82 1.95 -6.92
CA THR A 57 -29.03 2.70 -8.16
C THR A 57 -29.93 3.90 -7.85
N ILE A 58 -29.49 5.09 -8.25
CA ILE A 58 -30.25 6.33 -8.11
C ILE A 58 -30.42 6.98 -9.47
N ASP A 59 -31.62 7.51 -9.69
CA ASP A 59 -31.95 8.32 -10.86
C ASP A 59 -31.55 9.78 -10.56
N LEU A 60 -30.59 10.29 -11.32
CA LEU A 60 -30.14 11.68 -11.26
C LEU A 60 -30.50 12.44 -12.55
N ASP A 61 -31.38 11.88 -13.38
CA ASP A 61 -31.95 12.59 -14.51
C ASP A 61 -32.62 13.89 -14.03
N ARG A 62 -32.56 14.94 -14.86
CA ARG A 62 -33.15 16.27 -14.59
C ARG A 62 -32.61 16.97 -13.35
N THR A 63 -31.41 16.62 -12.91
CA THR A 63 -30.69 17.36 -11.87
C THR A 63 -29.62 18.27 -12.50
N PRO A 64 -29.15 19.33 -11.80
CA PRO A 64 -28.00 20.12 -12.26
C PRO A 64 -26.72 19.27 -12.46
N PHE A 65 -26.66 18.07 -11.87
CA PHE A 65 -25.58 17.13 -12.11
C PHE A 65 -25.63 16.54 -13.52
N ALA A 66 -26.81 16.22 -14.06
CA ALA A 66 -26.95 15.69 -15.42
C ALA A 66 -26.43 16.69 -16.48
N GLU A 67 -26.83 17.96 -16.38
CA GLU A 67 -26.36 19.03 -17.29
C GLU A 67 -24.84 19.24 -17.21
N ALA A 68 -24.29 19.22 -15.99
CA ALA A 68 -22.85 19.30 -15.78
C ALA A 68 -22.15 18.08 -16.39
N LEU A 69 -22.70 16.89 -16.21
CA LEU A 69 -22.13 15.64 -16.70
C LEU A 69 -22.10 15.57 -18.24
N GLU A 70 -23.12 16.08 -18.92
CA GLU A 70 -23.12 16.24 -20.39
C GLU A 70 -22.01 17.20 -20.84
N THR A 71 -21.90 18.36 -20.18
CA THR A 71 -20.83 19.33 -20.47
C THR A 71 -19.43 18.73 -20.26
N TYR A 72 -19.27 17.87 -19.24
CA TYR A 72 -18.05 17.11 -19.01
C TYR A 72 -17.80 16.10 -20.14
N ALA A 73 -18.84 15.34 -20.52
CA ALA A 73 -18.77 14.31 -21.54
C ALA A 73 -18.31 14.89 -22.88
N ASP A 74 -18.89 16.00 -23.33
CA ASP A 74 -18.50 16.67 -24.58
C ASP A 74 -17.02 17.06 -24.59
N GLN A 75 -16.52 17.56 -23.47
CA GLN A 75 -15.11 17.95 -23.34
C GLN A 75 -14.18 16.74 -23.33
N GLN A 76 -14.55 15.69 -22.61
CA GLN A 76 -13.74 14.46 -22.57
C GLN A 76 -13.74 13.76 -23.93
N ALA A 77 -14.88 13.67 -24.60
CA ALA A 77 -15.00 13.11 -25.94
C ALA A 77 -14.18 13.91 -26.96
N ALA A 78 -14.16 15.24 -26.87
CA ALA A 78 -13.34 16.09 -27.72
C ALA A 78 -11.83 15.90 -27.51
N ILE A 79 -11.40 15.62 -26.27
CA ILE A 79 -9.97 15.43 -25.94
C ILE A 79 -9.50 14.00 -26.28
N TYR A 80 -10.30 13.01 -25.93
CA TYR A 80 -9.87 11.60 -25.90
C TYR A 80 -10.52 10.73 -26.97
N GLY A 81 -11.60 11.18 -27.61
CA GLY A 81 -12.32 10.42 -28.64
C GLY A 81 -13.17 9.26 -28.11
N PHE A 82 -13.27 9.07 -26.79
CA PHE A 82 -14.14 8.09 -26.14
C PHE A 82 -14.58 8.59 -24.75
N LEU A 83 -15.70 8.07 -24.25
CA LEU A 83 -16.12 8.21 -22.84
C LEU A 83 -15.99 6.85 -22.14
N GLY A 84 -15.27 6.82 -21.02
CA GLY A 84 -15.26 5.70 -20.09
C GLY A 84 -16.25 5.92 -18.95
N ALA A 85 -16.46 4.90 -18.11
CA ALA A 85 -17.21 5.06 -16.88
C ALA A 85 -16.62 6.21 -16.05
N LEU A 86 -17.47 6.94 -15.32
CA LEU A 86 -17.02 8.02 -14.45
C LEU A 86 -17.38 7.67 -13.02
N THR A 87 -16.38 7.65 -12.15
CA THR A 87 -16.59 7.53 -10.70
C THR A 87 -16.20 8.85 -10.04
N LEU A 88 -17.07 9.43 -9.20
CA LEU A 88 -16.83 10.67 -8.48
C LEU A 88 -16.78 10.40 -6.98
N ARG A 89 -15.79 10.95 -6.29
CA ARG A 89 -15.69 10.90 -4.83
C ARG A 89 -16.34 12.14 -4.24
N LEU A 90 -17.37 11.93 -3.43
CA LEU A 90 -18.12 13.01 -2.80
C LEU A 90 -17.61 13.31 -1.39
N VAL A 91 -17.19 12.29 -0.64
CA VAL A 91 -16.53 12.43 0.67
C VAL A 91 -15.37 11.43 0.78
N PRO A 92 -14.41 11.64 1.72
CA PRO A 92 -13.39 10.63 2.00
C PRO A 92 -14.04 9.30 2.38
N GLU A 93 -13.46 8.19 1.94
CA GLU A 93 -13.89 6.88 2.43
C GLU A 93 -13.54 6.75 3.92
N PRO A 94 -14.39 6.10 4.73
CA PRO A 94 -14.00 5.78 6.10
C PRO A 94 -12.73 4.92 6.09
N ASP A 95 -11.73 5.30 6.88
CA ASP A 95 -10.52 4.53 7.07
C ASP A 95 -10.86 3.14 7.63
N GLY A 96 -10.23 2.10 7.09
CA GLY A 96 -10.34 0.74 7.64
C GLY A 96 -11.29 -0.21 6.93
N ARG A 97 -11.38 -0.13 5.59
CA ARG A 97 -11.99 -1.24 4.83
C ARG A 97 -11.32 -2.57 5.22
N PRO A 98 -12.12 -3.65 5.40
CA PRO A 98 -11.58 -4.94 5.78
C PRO A 98 -10.61 -5.45 4.71
N ALA A 99 -9.62 -6.23 5.16
CA ALA A 99 -8.71 -6.91 4.24
C ALA A 99 -9.52 -7.78 3.26
N VAL A 100 -9.08 -7.84 2.00
CA VAL A 100 -9.72 -8.70 0.98
C VAL A 100 -8.87 -9.94 0.74
N PRO A 101 -9.48 -11.12 0.56
CA PRO A 101 -8.74 -12.31 0.19
C PRO A 101 -8.03 -12.09 -1.15
N LEU A 102 -6.76 -12.48 -1.20
CA LEU A 102 -6.01 -12.47 -2.43
C LEU A 102 -6.37 -13.71 -3.24
N ASP A 103 -6.70 -13.49 -4.50
CA ASP A 103 -6.83 -14.57 -5.45
C ASP A 103 -5.47 -15.29 -5.64
N ALA A 104 -5.49 -16.57 -6.03
CA ALA A 104 -4.27 -17.37 -6.09
C ALA A 104 -3.21 -16.80 -7.04
N ARG A 105 -3.61 -16.17 -8.14
CA ARG A 105 -2.70 -15.56 -9.12
C ARG A 105 -2.06 -14.31 -8.56
N THR A 106 -2.85 -13.44 -7.93
CA THR A 106 -2.36 -12.24 -7.26
C THR A 106 -1.44 -12.61 -6.10
N ALA A 107 -1.78 -13.63 -5.30
CA ALA A 107 -0.92 -14.13 -4.25
C ALA A 107 0.45 -14.55 -4.81
N LEU A 108 0.51 -15.36 -5.86
CA LEU A 108 1.78 -15.76 -6.49
C LEU A 108 2.61 -14.56 -6.99
N PHE A 109 1.97 -13.53 -7.56
CA PHE A 109 2.67 -12.31 -7.96
C PHE A 109 3.22 -11.53 -6.77
N VAL A 110 2.48 -11.45 -5.67
CA VAL A 110 2.96 -10.87 -4.40
C VAL A 110 4.20 -11.64 -3.92
N ILE A 111 4.17 -12.97 -3.90
CA ILE A 111 5.36 -13.78 -3.55
C ILE A 111 6.54 -13.43 -4.46
N SER A 112 6.31 -13.35 -5.78
CA SER A 112 7.34 -13.04 -6.76
C SER A 112 8.01 -11.69 -6.49
N ILE A 113 7.22 -10.64 -6.21
CA ILE A 113 7.70 -9.29 -5.93
C ILE A 113 8.54 -9.28 -4.64
N HIS A 114 8.02 -9.85 -3.56
CA HIS A 114 8.69 -9.88 -2.26
C HIS A 114 9.96 -10.73 -2.28
N ALA A 115 9.94 -11.88 -2.95
CA ALA A 115 11.12 -12.73 -3.11
C ALA A 115 12.22 -12.04 -3.93
N ARG A 116 11.85 -11.33 -5.01
CA ARG A 116 12.81 -10.53 -5.79
C ARG A 116 13.42 -9.41 -4.96
N ALA A 117 12.60 -8.65 -4.25
CA ALA A 117 13.09 -7.59 -3.36
C ALA A 117 14.02 -8.15 -2.28
N ALA A 118 13.67 -9.31 -1.68
CA ALA A 118 14.48 -9.97 -0.68
C ALA A 118 15.82 -10.48 -1.24
N ALA A 119 15.86 -10.95 -2.49
CA ALA A 119 17.10 -11.42 -3.13
C ALA A 119 18.16 -10.30 -3.29
N HIS A 120 17.74 -9.04 -3.29
CA HIS A 120 18.63 -7.87 -3.35
C HIS A 120 19.09 -7.39 -1.96
N ARG A 121 18.70 -8.06 -0.87
CA ARG A 121 19.13 -7.66 0.48
C ARG A 121 20.64 -7.90 0.67
N PRO A 122 21.36 -6.93 1.23
CA PRO A 122 22.78 -7.10 1.55
C PRO A 122 22.97 -8.20 2.61
N GLY A 123 24.10 -8.91 2.55
CA GLY A 123 24.48 -9.90 3.57
C GLY A 123 23.91 -11.30 3.40
N LEU A 124 23.10 -11.57 2.36
CA LEU A 124 22.60 -12.91 2.09
C LEU A 124 23.69 -13.84 1.53
N PRO A 125 23.76 -15.11 1.97
CA PRO A 125 24.63 -16.10 1.34
C PRO A 125 24.14 -16.40 -0.08
N VAL A 126 25.06 -16.75 -0.99
CA VAL A 126 24.77 -17.00 -2.42
C VAL A 126 23.60 -17.98 -2.61
N ASN A 127 23.54 -19.05 -1.81
CA ASN A 127 22.46 -20.05 -1.91
C ASN A 127 21.09 -19.48 -1.55
N ALA A 128 21.01 -18.54 -0.61
CA ALA A 128 19.76 -17.86 -0.27
C ALA A 128 19.32 -16.92 -1.39
N VAL A 129 20.27 -16.19 -2.00
CA VAL A 129 19.98 -15.34 -3.17
C VAL A 129 19.44 -16.17 -4.33
N LEU A 130 20.09 -17.29 -4.68
CA LEU A 130 19.64 -18.17 -5.74
C LEU A 130 18.24 -18.75 -5.45
N THR A 131 17.99 -19.21 -4.22
CA THR A 131 16.67 -19.75 -3.84
C THR A 131 15.58 -18.69 -3.94
N LEU A 132 15.85 -17.46 -3.52
CA LEU A 132 14.90 -16.35 -3.61
C LEU A 132 14.65 -15.92 -5.07
N GLN A 133 15.69 -15.95 -5.91
CA GLN A 133 15.54 -15.70 -7.35
C GLN A 133 14.72 -16.79 -8.05
N ASP A 134 14.97 -18.07 -7.73
CA ASP A 134 14.20 -19.20 -8.25
C ASP A 134 12.73 -19.11 -7.78
N LEU A 135 12.51 -18.84 -6.50
CA LEU A 135 11.16 -18.60 -5.96
C LEU A 135 10.46 -17.46 -6.69
N ALA A 136 11.17 -16.33 -6.91
CA ALA A 136 10.62 -15.19 -7.61
C ALA A 136 10.28 -15.51 -9.07
N TYR A 137 11.12 -16.29 -9.75
CA TYR A 137 10.90 -16.71 -11.13
C TYR A 137 9.75 -17.71 -11.25
N GLU A 138 9.79 -18.81 -10.50
CA GLU A 138 8.80 -19.89 -10.55
C GLU A 138 7.39 -19.39 -10.22
N THR A 139 7.26 -18.53 -9.21
CA THR A 139 5.95 -17.95 -8.84
C THR A 139 5.41 -17.01 -9.92
N ASN A 140 6.28 -16.20 -10.55
CA ASN A 140 5.90 -15.35 -11.67
C ASN A 140 5.44 -16.18 -12.88
N ASP A 141 6.25 -17.18 -13.25
CA ASP A 141 5.99 -18.06 -14.38
C ASP A 141 4.69 -18.84 -14.17
N THR A 142 4.51 -19.42 -12.97
CA THR A 142 3.28 -20.12 -12.58
C THR A 142 2.07 -19.20 -12.68
N ALA A 143 2.17 -17.96 -12.20
CA ALA A 143 1.08 -16.98 -12.24
C ALA A 143 0.74 -16.50 -13.67
N ARG A 144 1.72 -16.50 -14.59
CA ARG A 144 1.53 -16.11 -15.99
C ARG A 144 0.98 -17.24 -16.85
N HIS A 145 1.52 -18.44 -16.67
CA HIS A 145 1.37 -19.54 -17.64
C HIS A 145 0.56 -20.71 -17.10
N GLY A 146 0.29 -20.77 -15.80
CA GLY A 146 -0.51 -21.84 -15.24
C GLY A 146 -1.94 -21.78 -15.76
N SER A 147 -2.34 -22.79 -16.53
CA SER A 147 -3.65 -22.92 -17.17
C SER A 147 -4.83 -22.93 -16.18
N HIS A 148 -4.56 -23.20 -14.90
CA HIS A 148 -5.54 -23.24 -13.82
C HIS A 148 -5.82 -21.88 -13.15
N TYR A 149 -5.17 -20.80 -13.59
CA TYR A 149 -5.24 -19.47 -12.96
C TYR A 149 -5.85 -18.39 -13.87
N ARG A 150 -6.59 -18.78 -14.92
CA ARG A 150 -7.33 -17.81 -15.75
C ARG A 150 -8.47 -17.18 -14.94
N ALA A 151 -8.69 -15.88 -15.16
CA ALA A 151 -9.72 -15.10 -14.50
C ALA A 151 -11.07 -15.83 -14.52
N GLY A 152 -11.60 -16.15 -13.34
CA GLY A 152 -12.91 -16.78 -13.15
C GLY A 152 -12.93 -18.17 -12.50
N SER A 153 -11.81 -18.90 -12.36
CA SER A 153 -11.77 -20.22 -11.69
C SER A 153 -11.04 -20.19 -10.34
N LEU A 154 -11.44 -19.27 -9.46
CA LEU A 154 -10.58 -18.73 -8.40
C LEU A 154 -10.44 -19.55 -7.11
N GLU A 155 -10.93 -20.79 -7.04
CA GLU A 155 -10.82 -21.60 -5.81
C GLU A 155 -10.61 -23.09 -6.08
N THR A 156 -9.83 -23.46 -7.10
CA THR A 156 -9.52 -24.89 -7.25
C THR A 156 -8.57 -25.32 -6.13
N PRO A 157 -8.82 -26.46 -5.45
CA PRO A 157 -7.91 -26.98 -4.41
C PRO A 157 -6.47 -27.13 -4.90
N ARG A 158 -6.30 -27.36 -6.22
CA ARG A 158 -5.01 -27.42 -6.89
C ARG A 158 -4.28 -26.07 -6.90
N ALA A 159 -4.98 -24.97 -7.17
CA ALA A 159 -4.40 -23.62 -7.15
C ALA A 159 -3.93 -23.24 -5.74
N LEU A 160 -4.76 -23.53 -4.73
CA LEU A 160 -4.43 -23.29 -3.33
C LEU A 160 -3.21 -24.11 -2.87
N ALA A 161 -3.15 -25.39 -3.22
CA ALA A 161 -2.00 -26.24 -2.88
C ALA A 161 -0.68 -25.73 -3.47
N VAL A 162 -0.71 -25.14 -4.67
CA VAL A 162 0.46 -24.52 -5.30
C VAL A 162 0.87 -23.24 -4.58
N VAL A 163 -0.09 -22.37 -4.24
CA VAL A 163 0.17 -21.17 -3.43
C VAL A 163 0.79 -21.58 -2.08
N GLU A 164 0.22 -22.56 -1.38
CA GLU A 164 0.72 -23.06 -0.09
C GLU A 164 2.14 -23.65 -0.19
N LYS A 165 2.47 -24.32 -1.30
CA LYS A 165 3.85 -24.77 -1.57
C LYS A 165 4.81 -23.58 -1.54
N TYR A 166 4.53 -22.53 -2.32
CA TYR A 166 5.43 -21.37 -2.40
C TYR A 166 5.41 -20.50 -1.15
N GLN A 167 4.26 -20.38 -0.48
CA GLN A 167 4.17 -19.70 0.81
C GLN A 167 5.06 -20.36 1.87
N ARG A 168 5.15 -21.69 1.89
CA ARG A 168 6.07 -22.39 2.81
C ARG A 168 7.52 -22.04 2.54
N THR A 169 7.95 -22.04 1.27
CA THR A 169 9.31 -21.60 0.91
C THR A 169 9.53 -20.13 1.25
N ALA A 170 8.57 -19.26 0.97
CA ALA A 170 8.67 -17.85 1.29
C ALA A 170 8.77 -17.59 2.81
N ALA A 171 8.05 -18.38 3.62
CA ALA A 171 8.08 -18.31 5.07
C ALA A 171 9.46 -18.68 5.64
N THR A 172 10.23 -19.58 5.02
CA THR A 172 11.60 -19.88 5.47
C THR A 172 12.55 -18.69 5.33
N TYR A 173 12.18 -17.69 4.54
CA TYR A 173 12.92 -16.44 4.34
C TYR A 173 12.22 -15.23 4.97
N GLY A 174 11.22 -15.45 5.83
CA GLY A 174 10.51 -14.38 6.54
C GLY A 174 9.75 -13.42 5.62
N LEU A 175 9.28 -13.87 4.46
CA LEU A 175 8.51 -13.02 3.55
C LEU A 175 7.05 -12.88 4.00
N PRO A 176 6.50 -11.66 4.09
CA PRO A 176 5.14 -11.42 4.60
C PRO A 176 4.11 -11.73 3.50
N ILE A 177 3.45 -12.88 3.58
CA ILE A 177 2.38 -13.25 2.63
C ILE A 177 1.12 -13.54 3.42
N ALA A 178 0.26 -12.52 3.53
CA ALA A 178 -1.06 -12.68 4.10
C ALA A 178 -2.02 -13.30 3.06
N ARG A 179 -2.96 -14.13 3.54
CA ARG A 179 -4.06 -14.65 2.70
C ARG A 179 -5.06 -13.55 2.34
N GLU A 180 -5.15 -12.54 3.20
CA GLU A 180 -5.96 -11.33 3.00
C GLU A 180 -5.03 -10.12 2.99
N ALA A 181 -5.29 -9.16 2.11
CA ALA A 181 -4.47 -7.98 1.94
C ALA A 181 -5.23 -6.71 2.32
N THR A 182 -4.55 -5.83 3.04
CA THR A 182 -5.00 -4.46 3.29
C THR A 182 -4.51 -3.52 2.18
N ALA A 183 -5.12 -2.35 2.05
CA ALA A 183 -4.70 -1.33 1.10
C ALA A 183 -3.24 -0.91 1.34
N GLN A 184 -2.84 -0.80 2.62
CA GLN A 184 -1.46 -0.49 3.01
C GLN A 184 -0.47 -1.56 2.52
N PHE A 185 -0.78 -2.84 2.71
CA PHE A 185 0.06 -3.94 2.23
C PHE A 185 0.21 -3.93 0.70
N LEU A 186 -0.88 -3.68 -0.03
CA LEU A 186 -0.86 -3.62 -1.50
C LEU A 186 -0.12 -2.39 -2.02
N ARG A 187 -0.27 -1.21 -1.37
CA ARG A 187 0.53 -0.02 -1.68
C ARG A 187 2.02 -0.27 -1.47
N HIS A 188 2.40 -0.92 -0.37
CA HIS A 188 3.79 -1.31 -0.12
C HIS A 188 4.30 -2.29 -1.20
N THR A 189 3.50 -3.29 -1.54
CA THR A 189 3.87 -4.27 -2.59
C THR A 189 3.99 -3.60 -3.96
N ALA A 190 3.13 -2.63 -4.30
CA ALA A 190 3.22 -1.85 -5.53
C ALA A 190 4.51 -1.00 -5.58
N ARG A 191 4.89 -0.37 -4.46
CA ARG A 191 6.18 0.35 -4.35
C ARG A 191 7.36 -0.59 -4.56
N LEU A 192 7.36 -1.78 -3.93
CA LEU A 192 8.41 -2.78 -4.13
C LEU A 192 8.49 -3.22 -5.60
N ALA A 193 7.36 -3.51 -6.23
CA ALA A 193 7.32 -3.87 -7.65
C ALA A 193 7.94 -2.77 -8.53
N LEU A 194 7.53 -1.51 -8.33
CA LEU A 194 8.08 -0.37 -9.07
C LEU A 194 9.57 -0.17 -8.84
N ARG A 195 10.06 -0.27 -7.59
CA ARG A 195 11.51 -0.20 -7.30
C ARG A 195 12.29 -1.30 -8.02
N THR A 196 11.78 -2.52 -8.07
CA THR A 196 12.46 -3.62 -8.79
C THR A 196 12.48 -3.43 -10.31
N ILE A 197 11.52 -2.70 -10.89
CA ILE A 197 11.48 -2.35 -12.31
C ILE A 197 12.41 -1.17 -12.58
N ALA A 198 12.28 -0.12 -11.78
CA ALA A 198 13.03 1.13 -11.89
C ALA A 198 14.53 0.93 -11.66
N TYR A 199 14.98 -0.19 -11.07
CA TYR A 199 16.40 -0.53 -10.95
C TYR A 199 17.16 -0.48 -12.29
N ALA A 200 16.45 -0.62 -13.42
CA ALA A 200 17.01 -0.50 -14.77
C ALA A 200 17.12 0.94 -15.29
N ASP A 201 16.40 1.91 -14.69
CA ASP A 201 16.38 3.31 -15.10
C ASP A 201 17.34 4.14 -14.25
N ARG A 202 18.11 5.04 -14.88
CA ARG A 202 18.92 6.04 -14.17
C ARG A 202 18.68 7.43 -14.79
N PRO A 203 18.40 8.46 -13.98
CA PRO A 203 18.28 8.48 -12.51
C PRO A 203 17.06 7.71 -11.97
N PHE A 204 17.09 7.31 -10.69
CA PHE A 204 15.95 6.65 -10.06
C PHE A 204 14.84 7.66 -9.75
N PRO A 205 13.57 7.30 -9.94
CA PRO A 205 12.46 8.16 -9.58
C PRO A 205 12.21 8.15 -8.06
N ASP A 206 11.90 9.33 -7.51
CA ASP A 206 11.56 9.50 -6.11
C ASP A 206 10.06 9.27 -5.87
N LEU A 207 9.25 9.63 -6.86
CA LEU A 207 7.81 9.63 -6.76
C LEU A 207 7.19 9.17 -8.07
N ILE A 208 6.20 8.27 -7.96
CA ILE A 208 5.34 7.90 -9.08
C ILE A 208 3.90 8.22 -8.71
N GLU A 209 3.27 9.07 -9.51
CA GLU A 209 1.85 9.38 -9.41
C GLU A 209 1.08 8.63 -10.50
N LEU A 210 0.09 7.84 -10.07
CA LEU A 210 -0.84 7.14 -10.95
C LEU A 210 -2.20 7.84 -10.85
N PRO A 211 -2.73 8.44 -11.94
CA PRO A 211 -4.04 9.06 -11.92
C PRO A 211 -5.10 7.99 -11.68
N ALA A 212 -5.98 8.23 -10.73
CA ALA A 212 -7.19 7.45 -10.50
C ALA A 212 -8.38 8.04 -11.27
N GLY A 213 -9.32 7.17 -11.60
CA GLY A 213 -10.32 7.39 -12.65
C GLY A 213 -10.57 6.09 -13.42
N HIS A 214 -11.33 6.15 -14.51
CA HIS A 214 -11.60 5.00 -15.36
C HIS A 214 -11.44 5.35 -16.84
N PHE A 215 -10.84 4.43 -17.58
CA PHE A 215 -10.80 4.40 -19.04
C PHE A 215 -11.66 3.20 -19.47
N GLY A 216 -12.87 3.48 -19.98
CA GLY A 216 -13.87 2.43 -20.13
C GLY A 216 -14.29 1.86 -18.77
N THR A 217 -14.23 0.54 -18.62
CA THR A 217 -14.48 -0.18 -17.35
C THR A 217 -13.21 -0.45 -16.56
N THR A 218 -12.05 -0.06 -17.08
CA THR A 218 -10.75 -0.32 -16.48
C THR A 218 -10.28 0.92 -15.73
N PRO A 219 -10.02 0.83 -14.42
CA PRO A 219 -9.53 1.99 -13.70
C PRO A 219 -8.15 2.46 -14.23
N THR A 220 -7.90 3.77 -14.24
CA THR A 220 -6.78 4.41 -14.97
C THR A 220 -5.40 4.08 -14.43
N TRP A 221 -5.28 3.75 -13.15
CA TRP A 221 -4.04 3.19 -12.63
C TRP A 221 -3.57 1.90 -13.32
N LEU A 222 -4.45 1.18 -14.04
CA LEU A 222 -4.14 -0.03 -14.81
C LEU A 222 -3.83 0.27 -16.28
N THR A 223 -4.10 1.50 -16.74
CA THR A 223 -3.80 1.94 -18.12
C THR A 223 -2.55 2.81 -18.20
N HIS A 224 -1.97 3.17 -17.04
CA HIS A 224 -0.62 3.70 -16.84
C HIS A 224 -0.22 4.87 -17.73
N ARG A 225 -0.85 6.01 -17.47
CA ARG A 225 -0.23 7.31 -17.70
C ARG A 225 0.39 7.75 -16.38
N THR A 226 1.71 7.57 -16.22
CA THR A 226 2.39 7.84 -14.95
C THR A 226 3.11 9.16 -15.02
N THR A 227 2.97 9.98 -13.98
CA THR A 227 3.83 11.14 -13.81
C THR A 227 4.94 10.76 -12.82
N THR A 228 6.15 10.71 -13.33
CA THR A 228 7.36 10.33 -12.59
C THR A 228 8.15 11.57 -12.24
N ARG A 229 8.56 11.71 -10.98
CA ARG A 229 9.45 12.81 -10.54
C ARG A 229 10.79 12.25 -10.05
N TYR A 230 11.86 12.97 -10.39
CA TYR A 230 13.24 12.63 -10.04
C TYR A 230 13.81 13.65 -9.04
N ALA A 231 14.89 13.27 -8.36
CA ALA A 231 15.55 14.09 -7.34
C ALA A 231 16.07 15.44 -7.84
N ASP A 232 16.35 15.57 -9.14
CA ASP A 232 16.75 16.82 -9.78
C ASP A 232 15.55 17.77 -10.08
N GLY A 233 14.34 17.38 -9.68
CA GLY A 233 13.10 18.12 -9.90
C GLY A 233 12.49 17.92 -11.29
N THR A 234 13.12 17.13 -12.17
CA THR A 234 12.56 16.82 -13.48
C THR A 234 11.33 15.93 -13.35
N THR A 235 10.39 16.11 -14.27
CA THR A 235 9.15 15.34 -14.34
C THR A 235 9.01 14.71 -15.72
N ARG A 236 8.60 13.45 -15.77
CA ARG A 236 8.37 12.71 -17.01
C ARG A 236 7.00 12.06 -16.99
N ASP A 237 6.25 12.26 -18.06
CA ASP A 237 4.99 11.56 -18.30
C ASP A 237 5.27 10.36 -19.20
N ASP A 238 5.11 9.16 -18.67
CA ASP A 238 5.34 7.91 -19.40
C ASP A 238 4.04 7.13 -19.58
N ILE A 239 3.92 6.52 -20.75
CA ILE A 239 2.93 5.48 -21.02
C ILE A 239 3.68 4.16 -21.05
N SER A 240 3.56 3.38 -19.99
CA SER A 240 4.24 2.08 -19.88
C SER A 240 3.23 1.01 -19.50
N TYR A 241 3.19 -0.09 -20.26
CA TYR A 241 2.40 -1.25 -19.85
C TYR A 241 3.08 -1.90 -18.63
N PRO A 242 2.36 -2.11 -17.51
CA PRO A 242 2.95 -2.67 -16.31
C PRO A 242 3.34 -4.13 -16.57
N PRO A 243 4.39 -4.64 -15.91
CA PRO A 243 4.54 -6.08 -15.85
C PRO A 243 3.31 -6.68 -15.15
N PRO A 244 2.86 -7.88 -15.57
CA PRO A 244 1.65 -8.54 -15.05
C PRO A 244 1.54 -8.61 -13.51
N ALA A 245 2.68 -8.61 -12.80
CA ALA A 245 2.72 -8.63 -11.35
C ALA A 245 2.25 -7.31 -10.71
N LEU A 246 2.69 -6.16 -11.26
CA LEU A 246 2.25 -4.85 -10.78
C LEU A 246 0.77 -4.63 -11.11
N ASP A 247 0.35 -5.02 -12.31
CA ASP A 247 -1.06 -4.96 -12.74
C ASP A 247 -1.97 -5.72 -11.76
N ALA A 248 -1.61 -6.95 -11.37
CA ALA A 248 -2.39 -7.74 -10.42
C ALA A 248 -2.51 -7.05 -9.03
N VAL A 249 -1.43 -6.46 -8.54
CA VAL A 249 -1.43 -5.73 -7.25
C VAL A 249 -2.29 -4.48 -7.32
N LEU A 250 -2.22 -3.72 -8.42
CA LEU A 250 -3.05 -2.54 -8.63
C LEU A 250 -4.53 -2.90 -8.80
N ASN A 251 -4.84 -4.02 -9.47
CA ASN A 251 -6.20 -4.56 -9.54
C ASN A 251 -6.76 -4.91 -8.16
N ALA A 252 -5.96 -5.57 -7.32
CA ALA A 252 -6.37 -5.87 -5.95
C ALA A 252 -6.54 -4.59 -5.10
N LEU A 253 -5.65 -3.61 -5.28
CA LEU A 253 -5.80 -2.31 -4.64
C LEU A 253 -7.04 -1.59 -5.15
N ALA A 254 -7.48 -1.83 -6.39
CA ALA A 254 -8.71 -1.31 -6.97
C ALA A 254 -10.00 -1.89 -6.42
N ALA A 255 -9.95 -3.14 -6.00
CA ALA A 255 -11.07 -3.70 -5.26
C ALA A 255 -11.18 -3.04 -3.87
N LEU A 256 -10.03 -2.72 -3.25
CA LEU A 256 -9.95 -2.13 -1.92
C LEU A 256 -10.16 -0.62 -1.88
N GLU A 257 -9.77 0.12 -2.90
CA GLU A 257 -9.97 1.56 -2.96
C GLU A 257 -10.84 1.81 -4.17
N THR A 258 -11.89 2.63 -4.05
CA THR A 258 -12.71 2.96 -5.22
C THR A 258 -12.08 4.18 -5.88
N PRO A 259 -11.27 4.01 -6.95
CA PRO A 259 -10.57 5.13 -7.57
C PRO A 259 -11.60 6.04 -8.22
N ALA A 260 -11.72 7.28 -7.71
CA ALA A 260 -12.54 8.27 -8.36
C ALA A 260 -11.71 9.10 -9.34
N ALA A 261 -12.38 9.69 -10.32
CA ALA A 261 -11.78 10.62 -11.25
C ALA A 261 -11.19 11.81 -10.50
N GLY A 262 -9.93 12.13 -10.82
CA GLY A 262 -9.17 13.21 -10.19
C GLY A 262 -8.39 12.77 -8.94
N ASP A 263 -8.67 11.60 -8.37
CA ASP A 263 -7.82 11.02 -7.33
C ASP A 263 -6.43 10.72 -7.91
N ARG A 264 -5.42 10.62 -7.04
CA ARG A 264 -4.08 10.14 -7.40
C ARG A 264 -3.64 9.07 -6.43
N LEU A 265 -3.21 7.93 -6.95
CA LEU A 265 -2.41 6.99 -6.17
C LEU A 265 -0.97 7.49 -6.20
N ILE A 266 -0.51 7.95 -5.04
CA ILE A 266 0.86 8.43 -4.85
C ILE A 266 1.71 7.29 -4.29
N LEU A 267 2.69 6.86 -5.07
CA LEU A 267 3.67 5.86 -4.68
C LEU A 267 5.01 6.57 -4.51
N ASP A 268 5.22 7.02 -3.28
CA ASP A 268 6.51 7.53 -2.85
C ASP A 268 7.53 6.37 -2.78
N LEU A 269 8.58 6.49 -3.58
CA LEU A 269 9.65 5.51 -3.72
C LEU A 269 10.87 5.88 -2.89
N THR A 270 10.93 7.08 -2.29
CA THR A 270 11.91 7.42 -1.25
C THR A 270 11.36 7.12 0.14
N ALA A 271 10.03 7.15 0.33
CA ALA A 271 9.37 6.83 1.60
C ALA A 271 9.87 5.48 2.15
N THR A 272 10.66 5.57 3.20
CA THR A 272 11.16 4.42 3.94
C THR A 272 10.16 4.06 5.05
N PRO A 273 10.16 2.83 5.57
CA PRO A 273 9.37 2.50 6.76
C PRO A 273 9.66 3.41 7.96
N LEU A 274 10.81 4.11 7.97
CA LEU A 274 11.16 5.11 8.98
C LEU A 274 10.20 6.29 8.99
N GLU A 275 9.60 6.63 7.85
CA GLU A 275 8.73 7.79 7.67
C GLU A 275 7.24 7.43 7.70
N ASN A 276 6.89 6.17 7.44
CA ASN A 276 5.50 5.70 7.53
C ASN A 276 5.07 5.61 9.00
N ASP A 277 4.11 6.42 9.44
CA ASP A 277 3.44 6.25 10.74
C ASP A 277 2.13 5.48 10.55
N PRO A 278 2.05 4.19 10.94
CA PRO A 278 0.82 3.40 10.83
C PRO A 278 -0.22 3.76 11.91
N ILE A 279 0.11 4.69 12.82
CA ILE A 279 -0.77 5.07 13.91
C ILE A 279 -1.60 6.28 13.48
N PRO A 280 -2.95 6.18 13.47
CA PRO A 280 -3.80 7.30 13.08
C PRO A 280 -3.49 8.58 13.86
N LYS A 281 -3.62 9.73 13.18
CA LYS A 281 -3.30 11.03 13.78
C LYS A 281 -4.15 11.27 15.03
N GLY A 282 -3.51 11.61 16.14
CA GLY A 282 -4.17 11.84 17.43
C GLY A 282 -4.45 10.57 18.25
N HIS A 283 -4.12 9.39 17.73
CA HIS A 283 -4.26 8.12 18.45
C HIS A 283 -2.96 7.73 19.19
N SER A 284 -3.14 7.05 20.32
CA SER A 284 -2.02 6.53 21.10
C SER A 284 -1.51 5.23 20.47
N VAL A 285 -0.19 5.03 20.43
CA VAL A 285 0.39 3.73 20.04
C VAL A 285 -0.11 2.61 20.94
N TYR A 286 -0.40 2.92 22.21
CA TYR A 286 -0.85 1.92 23.17
C TYR A 286 -2.17 1.25 22.77
N ASP A 287 -3.08 2.03 22.19
CA ASP A 287 -4.42 1.57 21.84
C ASP A 287 -4.48 1.05 20.40
N THR A 288 -3.66 1.60 19.50
CA THR A 288 -3.75 1.34 18.06
C THR A 288 -2.48 0.76 17.45
N MET A 289 -1.54 0.23 18.24
CA MET A 289 -0.38 -0.47 17.68
C MET A 289 -0.86 -1.63 16.78
N PRO A 290 -0.32 -1.75 15.55
CA PRO A 290 -0.75 -2.77 14.62
C PRO A 290 -0.21 -4.15 15.02
N GLY A 291 -0.82 -5.19 14.46
CA GLY A 291 -0.32 -6.56 14.56
C GLY A 291 -0.76 -7.36 15.78
N GLU A 292 -0.15 -8.53 15.92
CA GLU A 292 -0.47 -9.50 16.97
C GLU A 292 0.19 -9.10 18.30
N PRO A 293 -0.56 -9.03 19.43
CA PRO A 293 0.03 -8.76 20.74
C PRO A 293 1.01 -9.86 21.15
N PHE A 294 2.16 -9.47 21.72
CA PHE A 294 3.05 -10.44 22.34
C PHE A 294 2.42 -11.03 23.61
N THR A 295 2.54 -12.34 23.77
CA THR A 295 2.31 -12.99 25.07
C THR A 295 3.50 -12.77 26.01
N ALA A 296 3.28 -12.95 27.31
CA ALA A 296 4.33 -12.86 28.31
C ALA A 296 5.48 -13.87 28.07
N ASP A 297 5.13 -15.06 27.57
CA ASP A 297 6.11 -16.10 27.22
C ASP A 297 6.92 -15.70 25.98
N GLN A 298 6.27 -15.19 24.93
CA GLN A 298 6.95 -14.68 23.74
C GLN A 298 7.90 -13.53 24.08
N LEU A 299 7.55 -12.64 25.01
CA LEU A 299 8.47 -11.59 25.49
C LEU A 299 9.64 -12.17 26.29
N SER A 300 9.41 -13.22 27.09
CA SER A 300 10.49 -13.91 27.83
C SER A 300 11.50 -14.55 26.90
N HIS A 301 11.04 -15.02 25.76
CA HIS A 301 11.82 -15.67 24.72
C HIS A 301 11.89 -14.82 23.44
N ALA A 302 11.97 -13.49 23.58
CA ALA A 302 11.83 -12.55 22.45
C ALA A 302 12.75 -12.87 21.27
N SER A 303 13.99 -13.31 21.50
CA SER A 303 14.93 -13.68 20.42
C SER A 303 14.43 -14.84 19.55
N ALA A 304 13.59 -15.73 20.07
CA ALA A 304 13.00 -16.83 19.30
C ALA A 304 11.78 -16.38 18.46
N VAL A 305 11.25 -15.18 18.73
CA VAL A 305 10.01 -14.66 18.12
C VAL A 305 10.29 -13.49 17.18
N LEU A 306 11.41 -12.77 17.40
CA LEU A 306 11.93 -11.77 16.47
C LEU A 306 12.39 -12.46 15.18
N GLY A 307 11.78 -12.10 14.05
CA GLY A 307 12.02 -12.74 12.76
C GLY A 307 13.16 -12.16 11.92
N ALA A 308 13.85 -11.12 12.39
CA ALA A 308 14.95 -10.47 11.67
C ALA A 308 16.25 -10.48 12.47
N ASP A 309 17.37 -10.49 11.75
CA ASP A 309 18.72 -10.50 12.35
C ASP A 309 19.13 -9.15 12.92
N ALA A 310 18.53 -8.06 12.41
CA ALA A 310 18.76 -6.71 12.87
C ALA A 310 17.53 -5.82 12.70
N TYR A 311 17.44 -4.81 13.56
CA TYR A 311 16.33 -3.89 13.68
C TYR A 311 16.83 -2.46 13.80
N VAL A 312 16.21 -1.52 13.09
CA VAL A 312 16.34 -0.10 13.38
C VAL A 312 15.30 0.31 14.42
N VAL A 313 15.75 0.94 15.49
CA VAL A 313 14.87 1.46 16.54
C VAL A 313 14.44 2.88 16.21
N GLN A 314 13.16 3.17 16.40
CA GLN A 314 12.62 4.52 16.40
C GLN A 314 11.81 4.76 17.67
N LEU A 315 11.95 5.96 18.23
CA LEU A 315 11.23 6.42 19.40
C LEU A 315 10.13 7.38 18.97
N ARG A 316 8.94 7.26 19.55
CA ARG A 316 7.85 8.21 19.30
C ARG A 316 7.84 9.29 20.36
N SER A 317 7.89 10.54 19.92
CA SER A 317 7.74 11.73 20.77
C SER A 317 6.96 12.81 20.01
N GLY A 318 6.04 13.49 20.69
CA GLY A 318 5.24 14.56 20.07
C GLY A 318 4.35 14.10 18.90
N GLY A 319 4.04 12.80 18.82
CA GLY A 319 3.23 12.23 17.73
C GLY A 319 4.02 11.81 16.48
N ALA A 320 5.34 11.99 16.46
CA ALA A 320 6.21 11.59 15.34
C ALA A 320 7.24 10.55 15.78
N TRP A 321 7.67 9.71 14.83
CA TRP A 321 8.75 8.74 15.00
C TRP A 321 10.10 9.41 14.70
N HIS A 322 11.07 9.19 15.57
CA HIS A 322 12.42 9.75 15.45
C HIS A 322 13.43 8.63 15.64
N LEU A 323 14.55 8.71 14.93
CA LEU A 323 15.71 7.88 15.24
C LEU A 323 16.34 8.36 16.55
N PRO A 324 17.02 7.48 17.31
CA PRO A 324 17.95 7.90 18.35
C PRO A 324 18.99 8.88 17.81
N ASN A 325 19.66 9.59 18.73
CA ASN A 325 20.80 10.43 18.37
C ASN A 325 21.90 9.58 17.73
N HIS A 326 22.77 10.18 16.92
CA HIS A 326 23.83 9.45 16.23
C HIS A 326 24.81 8.69 17.14
N ASP A 327 24.92 9.11 18.40
CA ASP A 327 25.75 8.48 19.43
C ASP A 327 25.17 7.14 19.91
N ASP A 328 23.85 6.98 19.75
CA ASP A 328 23.14 5.74 20.01
C ASP A 328 22.99 5.03 18.67
N GLN A 329 23.71 3.91 18.48
CA GLN A 329 23.55 3.10 17.27
C GLN A 329 22.06 2.77 17.09
N ALA A 330 21.44 3.34 16.04
CA ALA A 330 20.02 3.18 15.81
C ALA A 330 19.67 1.76 15.34
N ALA A 331 20.67 0.95 15.01
CA ALA A 331 20.51 -0.45 14.67
C ALA A 331 20.88 -1.35 15.85
N LEU A 332 20.03 -2.32 16.13
CA LEU A 332 20.22 -3.37 17.11
C LEU A 332 20.24 -4.71 16.39
N ASP A 333 21.17 -5.59 16.74
CA ASP A 333 21.05 -6.99 16.37
C ASP A 333 19.83 -7.64 17.06
N GLN A 334 19.41 -8.83 16.60
CA GLN A 334 18.27 -9.56 17.15
C GLN A 334 18.39 -9.79 18.67
N GLY A 335 19.58 -10.09 19.16
CA GLY A 335 19.85 -10.32 20.58
C GLY A 335 19.70 -9.05 21.41
N GLN A 336 20.18 -7.93 20.90
CA GLN A 336 20.06 -6.60 21.49
C GLN A 336 18.60 -6.13 21.49
N ALA A 337 17.87 -6.30 20.39
CA ALA A 337 16.45 -6.00 20.31
C ALA A 337 15.64 -6.85 21.32
N ALA A 338 15.91 -8.16 21.39
CA ALA A 338 15.29 -9.05 22.38
C ALA A 338 15.64 -8.67 23.83
N CYS A 339 16.88 -8.22 24.07
CA CYS A 339 17.29 -7.69 25.37
C CYS A 339 16.53 -6.41 25.72
N ALA A 340 16.39 -5.48 24.78
CA ALA A 340 15.66 -4.24 24.97
C ALA A 340 14.17 -4.48 25.28
N LEU A 341 13.52 -5.38 24.56
CA LEU A 341 12.13 -5.77 24.82
C LEU A 341 11.94 -6.37 26.23
N ARG A 342 12.83 -7.28 26.64
CA ARG A 342 12.80 -7.86 28.00
C ARG A 342 13.03 -6.82 29.08
N ARG A 343 13.98 -5.90 28.88
CA ARG A 343 14.22 -4.79 29.81
C ARG A 343 13.02 -3.85 29.92
N LEU A 344 12.34 -3.57 28.81
CA LEU A 344 11.13 -2.75 28.83
C LEU A 344 10.00 -3.44 29.61
N ARG A 345 9.85 -4.76 29.46
CA ARG A 345 8.89 -5.57 30.23
C ARG A 345 9.23 -5.59 31.73
N ASP A 346 10.49 -5.84 32.08
CA ASP A 346 10.94 -6.02 33.47
C ASP A 346 11.07 -4.70 34.23
N ASN A 347 10.94 -3.56 33.55
CA ASN A 347 11.01 -2.26 34.19
C ASN A 347 9.73 -2.00 35.01
N PRO A 348 9.83 -1.89 36.35
CA PRO A 348 8.67 -1.71 37.22
C PRO A 348 7.93 -0.38 36.97
N ASN A 349 8.61 0.61 36.37
CA ASN A 349 7.99 1.89 35.97
C ASN A 349 7.22 1.80 34.64
N LEU A 350 7.32 0.67 33.95
CA LEU A 350 6.70 0.37 32.66
C LEU A 350 5.78 -0.85 32.73
N SER A 351 5.30 -1.22 33.92
CA SER A 351 4.51 -2.44 34.16
C SER A 351 3.19 -2.52 33.36
N THR A 352 2.79 -1.43 32.71
CA THR A 352 1.63 -1.36 31.81
C THR A 352 2.03 -1.35 30.33
N ALA A 353 3.28 -1.67 29.97
CA ALA A 353 3.71 -1.66 28.58
C ALA A 353 3.06 -2.81 27.78
N ARG A 354 2.55 -2.47 26.59
CA ARG A 354 2.06 -3.42 25.58
C ARG A 354 3.07 -3.52 24.45
N PHE A 355 3.14 -4.70 23.87
CA PHE A 355 3.98 -4.99 22.72
C PHE A 355 3.16 -5.73 21.67
N SER A 356 3.39 -5.41 20.40
CA SER A 356 2.79 -6.13 19.27
C SER A 356 3.83 -6.33 18.17
N ARG A 357 3.57 -7.31 17.32
CA ARG A 357 4.37 -7.58 16.11
C ARG A 357 3.45 -7.48 14.90
N ASP A 358 3.78 -6.59 14.00
CA ASP A 358 3.08 -6.43 12.73
C ASP A 358 3.51 -7.51 11.72
N THR A 359 2.73 -7.63 10.65
CA THR A 359 2.89 -8.60 9.57
C THR A 359 4.20 -8.47 8.81
N ASP A 360 4.78 -7.27 8.77
CA ASP A 360 6.10 -7.01 8.17
C ASP A 360 7.28 -7.32 9.12
N GLY A 361 6.98 -7.74 10.36
CA GLY A 361 7.97 -8.04 11.38
C GLY A 361 8.36 -6.85 12.26
N THR A 362 7.78 -5.66 12.03
CA THR A 362 7.96 -4.50 12.90
C THR A 362 7.38 -4.77 14.26
N VAL A 363 8.17 -4.55 15.31
CA VAL A 363 7.72 -4.71 16.70
C VAL A 363 7.46 -3.35 17.30
N TYR A 364 6.27 -3.19 17.88
CA TYR A 364 5.87 -1.98 18.59
C TYR A 364 5.91 -2.24 20.10
N GLY A 365 6.29 -1.22 20.85
CA GLY A 365 6.20 -1.20 22.31
C GLY A 365 5.66 0.15 22.77
N SER A 366 4.70 0.17 23.69
CA SER A 366 4.15 1.42 24.23
C SER A 366 3.67 1.24 25.66
N ASN A 367 3.84 2.27 26.49
CA ASN A 367 3.26 2.35 27.83
C ASN A 367 2.15 3.41 27.95
N GLY A 368 1.66 3.92 26.82
CA GLY A 368 0.66 5.00 26.76
C GLY A 368 1.23 6.42 26.79
N LYS A 369 2.49 6.60 27.23
CA LYS A 369 3.17 7.91 27.26
C LYS A 369 4.32 8.00 26.26
N ARG A 370 5.03 6.90 26.07
CA ARG A 370 6.15 6.76 25.14
C ARG A 370 5.93 5.51 24.32
N ALA A 371 6.42 5.53 23.10
CA ALA A 371 6.42 4.37 22.24
C ALA A 371 7.77 4.19 21.56
N VAL A 372 8.04 2.95 21.21
CA VAL A 372 9.20 2.52 20.44
C VAL A 372 8.69 1.59 19.34
N ARG A 373 9.36 1.60 18.20
CA ARG A 373 9.24 0.54 17.21
C ARG A 373 10.62 0.04 16.79
N TYR A 374 10.69 -1.24 16.52
CA TYR A 374 11.85 -1.95 16.00
C TYR A 374 11.49 -2.42 14.60
N ILE A 375 12.01 -1.74 13.59
CA ILE A 375 11.76 -2.00 12.18
C ILE A 375 12.86 -2.94 11.68
N PRO A 376 12.53 -4.13 11.13
CA PRO A 376 13.53 -4.97 10.49
C PRO A 376 14.35 -4.17 9.48
N THR A 377 15.68 -4.25 9.57
CA THR A 377 16.58 -3.53 8.63
C THR A 377 16.32 -3.93 7.19
N THR A 378 15.80 -5.13 6.97
CA THR A 378 15.38 -5.69 5.68
C THR A 378 14.20 -4.96 5.02
N LEU A 379 13.50 -4.09 5.76
CA LEU A 379 12.46 -3.22 5.23
C LEU A 379 12.99 -1.83 4.85
N ILE A 380 14.19 -1.46 5.31
CA ILE A 380 14.80 -0.15 5.09
C ILE A 380 15.70 -0.25 3.84
N PRO A 381 15.35 0.44 2.74
CA PRO A 381 16.16 0.46 1.53
C PRO A 381 17.57 0.96 1.84
N ASP A 382 18.57 0.34 1.20
CA ASP A 382 19.98 0.73 1.30
C ASP A 382 20.53 0.80 2.73
N TYR A 383 19.91 0.06 3.66
CA TYR A 383 20.41 -0.05 5.03
C TYR A 383 21.85 -0.53 5.04
N SER A 384 22.69 0.23 5.74
CA SER A 384 24.07 -0.08 6.03
C SER A 384 24.30 0.12 7.52
N ASP A 385 24.94 -0.86 8.15
CA ASP A 385 25.40 -0.78 9.54
C ASP A 385 26.43 0.34 9.77
N ALA A 386 27.05 0.86 8.72
CA ALA A 386 28.00 1.96 8.76
C ALA A 386 27.36 3.36 8.66
N HIS A 387 26.06 3.50 8.37
CA HIS A 387 25.40 4.79 8.09
C HIS A 387 24.10 4.99 8.90
N CYS A 388 23.74 6.24 9.27
CA CYS A 388 22.42 6.53 9.85
C CYS A 388 21.34 6.11 8.83
N PRO A 389 20.36 5.29 9.21
CA PRO A 389 19.31 4.86 8.28
C PRO A 389 18.35 6.00 7.89
N GLY A 390 18.36 7.14 8.62
CA GLY A 390 17.57 8.32 8.27
C GLY A 390 18.31 9.29 7.33
N CYS A 391 19.48 9.80 7.74
CA CYS A 391 20.20 10.83 6.97
C CYS A 391 21.34 10.28 6.09
N HIS A 392 21.53 8.95 6.06
CA HIS A 392 22.59 8.26 5.31
C HIS A 392 24.03 8.73 5.57
N THR A 393 24.25 9.47 6.65
CA THR A 393 25.60 9.94 7.00
C THR A 393 26.36 8.81 7.72
N PRO A 394 27.63 8.55 7.39
CA PRO A 394 28.40 7.52 8.08
C PRO A 394 28.49 7.82 9.59
N TYR A 395 28.26 6.80 10.42
CA TYR A 395 28.38 6.94 11.88
C TYR A 395 29.79 7.37 12.30
N VAL A 396 30.80 6.98 11.52
CA VAL A 396 32.21 7.35 11.74
C VAL A 396 32.53 8.83 11.46
N THR A 397 31.67 9.53 10.71
CA THR A 397 31.86 10.93 10.32
C THR A 397 30.98 11.91 11.07
N ASN A 398 29.93 11.44 11.76
CA ASN A 398 29.00 12.30 12.47
C ASN A 398 29.48 12.58 13.91
N GLY A 399 29.41 13.85 14.31
CA GLY A 399 29.52 14.26 15.72
C GLY A 399 28.16 14.31 16.42
N ASP A 400 28.17 14.69 17.69
CA ASP A 400 27.01 14.78 18.59
C ASP A 400 25.81 15.51 17.94
N GLY A 401 24.70 14.81 17.71
CA GLY A 401 23.48 15.44 17.20
C GLY A 401 22.32 14.48 16.86
N PRO A 402 21.08 15.00 16.78
CA PRO A 402 19.93 14.23 16.29
C PRO A 402 20.06 13.93 14.78
N CYS A 403 19.61 12.75 14.34
CA CYS A 403 19.50 12.46 12.91
C CYS A 403 18.47 13.44 12.32
N GLY A 404 18.93 14.28 11.39
CA GLY A 404 18.19 15.45 10.88
C GLY A 404 16.79 15.09 10.39
N SER A 405 15.82 15.92 10.78
CA SER A 405 14.41 15.83 10.39
C SER A 405 14.17 16.07 8.92
#